data_AF-A0A1Y5RS43-F1
#
_entry.id   AF-A0A1Y5RS43-F1
#
_cell.length_a   1.000
_cell.length_b   1.000
_cell.length_c   1.000
_cell.angle_alpha   90.00
_cell.angle_beta   90.00
_cell.angle_gamma   90.00
#
_symmetry.space_group_name_H-M   'P 1'
#
loop_
_entity.id
_entity.type
_entity.pdbx_description
1 polymer ?
#
loop_
_entity_poly.entity_id
_entity_poly.type
_entity_poly.pdbx_seq_one_letter_code
_entity_poly.pdbx_strand_id
1 'polypeptide(L)'
;MKFGKLGVLALVPAVAALSACVEDTGSGTSASAGPTAAEQACLRDVTATTNNPDVVLLGSEFSQAGTLVRVGVGPDRAPWQCVAYSDGTTDAIEFLGNEGTL
;
A
#
# COMPACT_ATOMS: atom_id res chain seq x y z
N MET A 1 19.35 -49.16 -22.46
CA MET A 1 19.33 -49.42 -21.00
C MET A 1 20.56 -50.22 -20.60
N LYS A 2 21.60 -49.62 -20.01
CA LYS A 2 22.55 -50.31 -19.10
C LYS A 2 23.45 -49.28 -18.42
N PHE A 3 23.35 -49.23 -17.09
CA PHE A 3 24.11 -48.39 -16.17
C PHE A 3 25.53 -48.93 -15.94
N GLY A 4 26.45 -48.06 -15.53
CA GLY A 4 27.47 -48.44 -14.54
C GLY A 4 28.92 -48.05 -14.84
N LYS A 5 29.35 -46.91 -14.28
CA LYS A 5 30.73 -46.57 -13.88
C LYS A 5 30.63 -45.28 -13.07
N LEU A 6 31.27 -45.06 -11.93
CA LEU A 6 32.15 -45.84 -11.05
C LEU A 6 32.12 -45.05 -9.72
N GLY A 7 32.16 -45.73 -8.59
CA GLY A 7 32.07 -45.09 -7.28
C GLY A 7 33.36 -44.37 -6.84
N VAL A 8 33.11 -43.26 -6.12
CA VAL A 8 33.76 -42.79 -4.87
C VAL A 8 35.26 -42.41 -4.89
N LEU A 9 35.56 -41.12 -4.67
CA LEU A 9 36.32 -40.65 -3.49
C LEU A 9 36.23 -39.10 -3.34
N ALA A 10 36.08 -38.64 -2.11
CA ALA A 10 35.68 -37.31 -1.69
C ALA A 10 36.76 -36.21 -1.80
N LEU A 11 36.33 -34.96 -2.05
CA LEU A 11 36.86 -33.76 -1.38
C LEU A 11 35.84 -32.60 -1.47
N VAL A 12 35.43 -32.07 -0.31
CA VAL A 12 34.51 -30.92 -0.12
C VAL A 12 35.31 -29.61 -0.29
N PRO A 13 34.77 -28.60 -1.01
CA PRO A 13 34.23 -27.45 -0.29
C PRO A 13 32.85 -27.01 -0.83
N ALA A 14 31.95 -26.74 0.11
CA ALA A 14 30.74 -25.98 -0.14
C ALA A 14 31.10 -24.63 -0.75
N VAL A 15 30.59 -24.31 -1.93
CA VAL A 15 30.51 -22.95 -2.43
C VAL A 15 29.04 -22.64 -2.64
N ALA A 16 28.58 -21.74 -1.77
CA ALA A 16 27.22 -21.27 -1.68
C ALA A 16 26.73 -20.75 -3.04
N ALA A 17 25.46 -21.03 -3.31
CA ALA A 17 24.66 -20.22 -4.21
C ALA A 17 24.71 -18.77 -3.71
N LEU A 18 25.42 -17.90 -4.43
CA LEU A 18 25.19 -16.47 -4.33
C LEU A 18 24.14 -16.12 -5.38
N SER A 19 22.89 -16.15 -4.90
CA SER A 19 21.82 -15.26 -5.28
C SER A 19 22.36 -13.98 -5.90
N ALA A 20 21.95 -13.67 -7.13
CA ALA A 20 22.07 -12.34 -7.68
C ALA A 20 21.36 -11.38 -6.73
N CYS A 21 22.17 -10.64 -5.97
CA CYS A 21 21.74 -9.55 -5.12
C CYS A 21 21.06 -8.50 -5.99
N VAL A 22 19.86 -8.13 -5.56
CA VAL A 22 19.11 -6.99 -6.08
C VAL A 22 19.98 -5.75 -5.91
N GLU A 23 20.25 -5.05 -7.01
CA GLU A 23 20.95 -3.77 -6.98
C GLU A 23 19.89 -2.68 -6.79
N ASP A 24 19.42 -2.51 -5.56
CA ASP A 24 18.60 -1.36 -5.16
C ASP A 24 19.52 -0.15 -4.99
N THR A 25 19.88 0.45 -6.12
CA THR A 25 20.62 1.71 -6.17
C THR A 25 19.61 2.84 -6.34
N GLY A 26 19.14 3.37 -5.20
CA GLY A 26 18.33 4.59 -5.22
C GLY A 26 17.51 4.78 -3.95
N SER A 27 18.15 5.30 -2.90
CA SER A 27 17.46 5.94 -1.78
C SER A 27 16.66 7.15 -2.27
N GLY A 28 15.46 6.89 -2.75
CA GLY A 28 14.37 7.82 -2.90
C GLY A 28 13.13 6.99 -2.68
N THR A 29 12.47 7.16 -1.54
CA THR A 29 11.25 6.47 -1.10
C THR A 29 10.24 6.34 -2.24
N SER A 30 10.39 5.30 -3.03
CA SER A 30 9.35 4.76 -3.87
C SER A 30 8.51 3.96 -2.90
N ALA A 31 7.52 4.61 -2.28
CA ALA A 31 6.49 3.93 -1.52
C ALA A 31 5.68 3.06 -2.49
N SER A 32 6.22 1.88 -2.83
CA SER A 32 5.48 0.75 -3.38
C SER A 32 4.86 -0.09 -2.26
N ALA A 33 4.86 0.43 -1.03
CA ALA A 33 4.06 -0.10 0.07
C ALA A 33 2.61 0.33 -0.16
N GLY A 34 1.66 -0.58 -0.01
CA GLY A 34 0.23 -0.27 -0.08
C GLY A 34 -0.19 0.84 0.90
N PRO A 35 -1.47 1.24 0.87
CA PRO A 35 -1.96 2.31 1.74
C PRO A 35 -1.58 2.06 3.20
N THR A 36 -1.11 3.11 3.88
CA THR A 36 -0.84 3.12 5.31
C THR A 36 -2.10 2.76 6.11
N ALA A 37 -1.95 2.38 7.37
CA ALA A 37 -3.09 2.06 8.23
C ALA A 37 -4.14 3.20 8.28
N ALA A 38 -3.67 4.46 8.29
CA ALA A 38 -4.54 5.63 8.26
C ALA A 38 -5.29 5.74 6.92
N GLU A 39 -4.60 5.58 5.79
CA GLU A 39 -5.24 5.60 4.46
C GLU A 39 -6.24 4.45 4.29
N GLN A 40 -5.90 3.25 4.77
CA GLN A 40 -6.80 2.09 4.75
C GLN A 40 -8.05 2.31 5.61
N ALA A 41 -7.89 2.92 6.79
CA ALA A 41 -9.02 3.26 7.64
C ALA A 41 -9.98 4.24 6.94
N CYS A 42 -9.43 5.26 6.27
CA CYS A 42 -10.23 6.20 5.49
C CYS A 42 -11.01 5.53 4.37
N LEU A 43 -10.33 4.71 3.56
CA LEU A 43 -10.94 3.99 2.45
C LEU A 43 -12.08 3.10 2.96
N ARG A 44 -11.88 2.40 4.08
CA ARG A 44 -12.89 1.54 4.71
C ARG A 44 -14.10 2.32 5.21
N ASP A 45 -13.88 3.48 5.83
CA ASP A 45 -14.99 4.28 6.37
C ASP A 45 -15.78 4.95 5.25
N VAL A 46 -15.12 5.58 4.29
CA VAL A 46 -15.78 6.18 3.13
C VAL A 46 -16.54 5.13 2.30
N THR A 47 -16.00 3.91 2.15
CA THR A 47 -16.74 2.79 1.53
C THR A 47 -18.05 2.51 2.26
N ALA A 48 -18.00 2.47 3.60
CA ALA A 48 -19.17 2.21 4.44
C ALA A 48 -20.17 3.37 4.41
N THR A 49 -19.69 4.61 4.45
CA THR A 49 -20.54 5.83 4.40
C THR A 49 -21.25 5.96 3.06
N THR A 50 -20.55 5.71 1.96
CA THR A 50 -21.10 5.88 0.59
C THR A 50 -21.77 4.61 0.06
N ASN A 51 -21.63 3.49 0.76
CA ASN A 51 -22.02 2.17 0.30
C ASN A 51 -21.49 1.88 -1.12
N ASN A 52 -20.25 2.30 -1.39
CA ASN A 52 -19.62 2.18 -2.70
C ASN A 52 -18.21 1.58 -2.56
N PRO A 53 -17.98 0.37 -3.12
CA PRO A 53 -16.68 -0.30 -3.02
C PRO A 53 -15.62 0.29 -3.95
N ASP A 54 -15.99 1.13 -4.93
CA ASP A 54 -15.04 1.81 -5.81
C ASP A 54 -14.51 3.08 -5.13
N VAL A 55 -13.59 2.89 -4.19
CA VAL A 55 -12.85 3.97 -3.52
C VAL A 55 -11.39 3.91 -3.90
N VAL A 56 -10.84 5.06 -4.27
CA VAL A 56 -9.42 5.19 -4.59
C VAL A 56 -8.78 6.28 -3.74
N LEU A 57 -7.54 6.05 -3.34
CA LEU A 57 -6.75 7.05 -2.66
C LEU A 57 -6.32 8.13 -3.66
N LEU A 58 -6.60 9.40 -3.35
CA LEU A 58 -6.16 10.55 -4.15
C LEU A 58 -4.90 11.18 -3.54
N GLY A 59 -4.76 11.13 -2.22
CA GLY A 59 -3.58 11.59 -1.50
C GLY A 59 -3.80 11.60 0.01
N SER A 60 -2.72 11.79 0.76
CA SER A 60 -2.74 11.90 2.21
C SER A 60 -1.72 12.93 2.68
N GLU A 61 -2.07 13.67 3.72
CA GLU A 61 -1.22 14.69 4.34
C GLU A 61 -1.12 14.38 5.83
N PHE A 62 0.04 13.90 6.26
CA PHE A 62 0.30 13.57 7.65
C PHE A 62 0.42 14.83 8.51
N SER A 63 -0.17 14.81 9.70
CA SER A 63 0.01 15.83 10.73
C SER A 63 0.02 15.20 12.13
N GLN A 64 0.58 15.92 13.10
CA GLN A 64 0.64 15.48 14.50
C GLN A 64 -0.76 15.28 15.13
N ALA A 65 -1.77 15.95 14.57
CA ALA A 65 -3.16 15.84 14.99
C ALA A 65 -3.95 14.72 14.24
N GLY A 66 -3.34 14.04 13.28
CA GLY A 66 -4.02 13.08 12.40
C GLY A 66 -3.55 13.20 10.95
N THR A 67 -3.86 12.19 10.14
CA THR A 67 -3.56 12.17 8.71
C THR A 67 -4.81 12.59 7.94
N LEU A 68 -4.75 13.71 7.23
CA LEU A 68 -5.83 14.07 6.32
C LEU A 68 -5.73 13.18 5.09
N VAL A 69 -6.74 12.37 4.80
CA VAL A 69 -6.77 11.48 3.66
C VAL A 69 -7.86 11.93 2.70
N ARG A 70 -7.50 12.10 1.43
CA ARG A 70 -8.42 12.43 0.33
C ARG A 70 -8.65 11.20 -0.52
N VAL A 71 -9.92 10.89 -0.78
CA VAL A 71 -10.32 9.73 -1.55
C VAL A 71 -11.33 10.12 -2.63
N GLY A 72 -11.33 9.37 -3.73
CA GLY A 72 -12.30 9.49 -4.80
C GLY A 72 -13.25 8.31 -4.76
N VAL A 73 -14.55 8.58 -4.80
CA VAL A 73 -15.60 7.55 -4.77
C VAL A 73 -16.27 7.44 -6.13
N GLY A 74 -16.38 6.21 -6.63
CA GLY A 74 -17.05 5.88 -7.88
C GLY A 74 -16.31 6.33 -9.13
N PRO A 75 -16.92 6.10 -10.31
CA PRO A 75 -16.30 6.37 -11.61
C PRO A 75 -15.97 7.85 -11.82
N ASP A 76 -16.78 8.75 -11.25
CA ASP A 76 -16.58 10.20 -11.32
C ASP A 76 -15.54 10.72 -10.32
N ARG A 77 -14.95 9.84 -9.50
CA ARG A 77 -14.00 10.19 -8.44
C ARG A 77 -14.54 11.33 -7.57
N ALA A 78 -15.79 11.20 -7.16
CA ALA A 78 -16.45 12.15 -6.29
C ALA A 78 -15.55 12.39 -5.07
N PRO A 79 -15.13 13.63 -4.77
CA PRO A 79 -14.06 13.86 -3.81
C PRO A 79 -14.61 13.78 -2.38
N TRP A 80 -13.96 12.99 -1.55
CA TRP A 80 -14.23 12.87 -0.12
C TRP A 80 -12.93 13.09 0.66
N GLN A 81 -13.06 13.49 1.92
CA GLN A 81 -11.96 13.46 2.87
C GLN A 81 -12.34 12.76 4.15
N CYS A 82 -11.32 12.36 4.89
CA CYS A 82 -11.41 12.02 6.30
C CYS A 82 -10.10 12.40 7.02
N VAL A 83 -10.15 12.47 8.35
CA VAL A 83 -8.96 12.50 9.22
C VAL A 83 -8.77 11.10 9.80
N ALA A 84 -7.68 10.45 9.48
CA ALA A 84 -7.37 9.10 9.94
C ALA A 84 -6.16 9.09 10.89
N TYR A 85 -6.21 8.25 11.91
CA TYR A 85 -5.16 8.13 12.93
C TYR A 85 -4.38 6.83 12.76
N SER A 86 -3.18 6.78 13.36
CA SER A 86 -2.33 5.58 13.34
C SER A 86 -2.94 4.37 14.06
N ASP A 87 -3.96 4.59 14.91
CA ASP A 87 -4.73 3.53 15.59
C ASP A 87 -5.78 2.89 14.65
N GLY A 88 -6.00 3.44 13.47
CA GLY A 88 -6.99 2.95 12.50
C GLY A 88 -8.39 3.52 12.68
N THR A 89 -8.56 4.51 13.57
CA THR A 89 -9.79 5.29 13.69
C THR A 89 -9.84 6.41 12.65
N THR A 90 -11.05 6.87 12.34
CA THR A 90 -11.32 7.96 11.40
C THR A 90 -12.33 8.94 11.97
N ASP A 91 -12.13 10.22 11.69
CA ASP A 91 -12.99 11.35 12.01
C ASP A 91 -13.20 12.22 10.75
N ALA A 92 -14.10 13.22 10.86
CA ALA A 92 -14.32 14.26 9.85
C ALA A 92 -14.49 13.71 8.42
N ILE A 93 -15.34 12.69 8.27
CA ILE A 93 -15.66 12.09 6.98
C ILE A 93 -16.66 12.99 6.27
N GLU A 94 -16.19 13.65 5.22
CA GLU A 94 -16.90 14.74 4.59
C GLU A 94 -16.79 14.64 3.07
N PHE A 95 -17.88 14.98 2.39
CA PHE A 95 -17.88 15.16 0.95
C PHE A 95 -17.29 16.52 0.60
N LEU A 96 -16.33 16.55 -0.32
CA LEU A 96 -15.64 17.76 -0.78
C LEU A 96 -16.16 18.25 -2.13
N GLY A 97 -17.21 17.62 -2.67
CA GLY A 97 -17.84 18.12 -3.89
C GLY A 97 -18.46 19.48 -3.67
N ASN A 98 -18.76 20.17 -4.76
CA ASN A 98 -19.26 21.53 -4.75
C ASN A 98 -20.56 21.64 -3.92
N GLU A 99 -20.46 22.13 -2.68
CA GLU A 99 -21.56 22.49 -1.75
C GLU A 99 -22.42 23.66 -2.27
N GLY A 100 -22.56 23.81 -3.59
CA GLY A 100 -23.28 24.89 -4.24
C GLY A 100 -22.55 26.23 -4.14
N THR A 101 -22.44 26.93 -5.27
CA THR A 101 -22.39 28.39 -5.23
C THR A 101 -23.65 28.88 -4.52
N LEU A 102 -23.49 29.52 -3.36
CA LEU A 102 -24.60 30.22 -2.68
C LEU A 102 -25.10 31.40 -3.51
#